data_AF-A0A850BML9-F1
#
_entry.id   AF-A0A850BML9-F1
#
_cell.length_a   1.000
_cell.length_b   1.000
_cell.length_c   1.000
_cell.angle_alpha   90.00
_cell.angle_beta   90.00
_cell.angle_gamma   90.00
#
_symmetry.space_group_name_H-M   'P 1'
#
loop_
_entity.id
_entity.type
_entity.pdbx_description
1 polymer ?
#
loop_
_entity_poly.entity_id
_entity_poly.type
_entity_poly.pdbx_seq_one_letter_code
_entity_poly.pdbx_strand_id
1 'polypeptide(L)'
;MKTLNRIAGSALFFAFALLGAWACDNGEGGASGTSSECGGCALPPVCGQPANPCSCGCIDGDLFNGGTHVCKNGCLEPVGGGGGEGGGGGGEGGGGGEGGGGGTANCDQTPIGKLCVRGEMDPQSNQELLTAGGKVRFQLYPKGCFSSSCTVVHEASCSVVAGTSFTVAGTFCLEDTSKMGGACTPDCSGGGFANCEEPSVNAGMYTATADGLSVSFEVPSSLPPGGSCAGNQF
;
A
#
# COMPACT_ATOMS: atom_id res chain seq x y z
N MET A 1 -23.84 37.26 -38.63
CA MET A 1 -23.06 38.19 -37.79
C MET A 1 -22.77 37.46 -36.48
N LYS A 2 -21.51 36.99 -36.29
CA LYS A 2 -20.57 37.39 -35.21
C LYS A 2 -21.15 37.13 -33.80
N THR A 3 -20.57 36.29 -32.94
CA THR A 3 -19.15 36.33 -32.50
C THR A 3 -18.73 34.98 -31.88
N LEU A 4 -17.59 34.43 -32.34
CA LEU A 4 -16.84 33.34 -31.71
C LEU A 4 -15.79 33.96 -30.78
N ASN A 5 -15.81 33.61 -29.49
CA ASN A 5 -14.71 33.95 -28.56
C ASN A 5 -13.84 32.70 -28.35
N ARG A 6 -12.64 32.73 -28.93
CA ARG A 6 -11.51 31.87 -28.57
C ARG A 6 -10.76 32.53 -27.43
N ILE A 7 -10.60 31.84 -26.31
CA ILE A 7 -9.62 32.19 -25.28
C ILE A 7 -8.49 31.17 -25.40
N ALA A 8 -7.34 31.65 -25.87
CA ALA A 8 -6.04 31.01 -25.74
C ALA A 8 -5.44 31.48 -24.41
N GLY A 9 -4.78 30.59 -23.67
CA GLY A 9 -4.16 30.98 -22.40
C GLY A 9 -3.24 29.90 -21.81
N SER A 10 -1.98 29.96 -22.22
CA SER A 10 -0.77 29.73 -21.41
C SER A 10 -0.59 28.41 -20.66
N ALA A 11 0.12 27.49 -21.31
CA ALA A 11 0.91 26.46 -20.62
C ALA A 11 2.18 27.09 -20.03
N LEU A 12 2.24 27.19 -18.69
CA LEU A 12 3.46 27.53 -17.95
C LEU A 12 4.07 26.21 -17.43
N PHE A 13 5.14 25.79 -18.11
CA PHE A 13 6.02 24.71 -17.66
C PHE A 13 6.88 25.23 -16.50
N PHE A 14 6.66 24.72 -15.28
CA PHE A 14 7.63 24.83 -14.20
C PHE A 14 8.45 23.53 -14.13
N ALA A 15 9.68 23.60 -14.63
CA ALA A 15 10.70 22.60 -14.37
C ALA A 15 11.23 22.80 -12.94
N PHE A 16 10.92 21.87 -12.04
CA PHE A 16 11.58 21.77 -10.74
C PHE A 16 12.72 20.76 -10.84
N ALA A 17 13.95 21.27 -10.88
CA ALA A 17 15.16 20.49 -10.67
C ALA A 17 15.41 20.38 -9.15
N LEU A 18 15.38 19.16 -8.61
CA LEU A 18 15.86 18.84 -7.28
C LEU A 18 17.01 17.83 -7.41
N LEU A 19 18.23 18.35 -7.48
CA LEU A 19 19.45 17.60 -7.19
C LEU A 19 19.83 17.87 -5.73
N GLY A 20 19.44 16.96 -4.84
CA GLY A 20 19.92 16.91 -3.47
C GLY A 20 20.95 15.79 -3.35
N ALA A 21 22.23 16.10 -3.52
CA ALA A 21 23.32 15.19 -3.21
C ALA A 21 23.50 15.14 -1.69
N TRP A 22 23.36 13.95 -1.09
CA TRP A 22 23.75 13.70 0.30
C TRP A 22 25.22 13.30 0.30
N ALA A 23 26.07 14.13 0.92
CA ALA A 23 27.45 13.79 1.23
C ALA A 23 27.49 13.14 2.62
N CYS A 24 27.91 11.88 2.69
CA CYS A 24 28.34 11.27 3.94
C CYS A 24 29.80 11.70 4.21
N ASP A 25 29.96 12.41 5.31
CA ASP A 25 31.25 12.82 5.87
C ASP A 25 32.03 11.56 6.31
N ASN A 26 33.16 11.29 5.66
CA ASN A 26 34.10 10.25 6.10
C ASN A 26 35.09 10.90 7.07
N GLY A 27 34.85 10.72 8.36
CA GLY A 27 35.79 11.11 9.41
C GLY A 27 37.09 10.33 9.30
N GLU A 28 38.19 11.01 9.00
CA GLU A 28 39.54 10.51 9.16
C GLU A 28 39.93 10.58 10.65
N GLY A 29 40.25 9.45 11.27
CA GLY A 29 40.90 9.48 12.58
C GLY A 29 41.02 8.15 13.30
N GLY A 30 42.24 7.58 13.30
CA GLY A 30 42.81 6.97 14.51
C GLY A 30 42.61 5.47 14.70
N ALA A 31 43.71 4.74 14.63
CA ALA A 31 43.83 3.31 14.86
C ALA A 31 43.53 2.88 16.31
N SER A 32 42.91 1.70 16.46
CA SER A 32 43.40 0.50 17.18
C SER A 32 42.34 -0.20 18.05
N GLY A 33 42.10 -1.48 17.74
CA GLY A 33 41.77 -2.50 18.75
C GLY A 33 40.30 -2.87 18.98
N THR A 34 39.99 -4.13 18.63
CA THR A 34 38.92 -5.02 19.13
C THR A 34 37.49 -4.85 18.58
N SER A 35 37.01 -5.95 17.99
CA SER A 35 35.64 -6.31 17.57
C SER A 35 34.81 -5.20 16.91
N SER A 36 34.82 -5.19 15.59
CA SER A 36 33.88 -4.44 14.76
C SER A 36 32.44 -4.86 15.05
N GLU A 37 31.75 -4.08 15.86
CA GLU A 37 30.29 -4.01 15.86
C GLU A 37 29.86 -3.40 14.52
N CYS A 38 29.41 -4.24 13.59
CA CYS A 38 28.64 -3.76 12.45
C CYS A 38 27.32 -3.18 12.99
N GLY A 39 27.22 -1.85 13.01
CA GLY A 39 25.98 -1.14 13.29
C GLY A 39 24.82 -1.73 12.48
N GLY A 40 23.70 -1.95 13.16
CA GLY A 40 22.59 -2.77 12.67
C GLY A 40 22.14 -2.46 11.25
N CYS A 41 22.49 -3.37 10.32
CA CYS A 41 21.81 -3.49 9.03
C CYS A 41 20.42 -4.09 9.34
N ALA A 42 19.41 -3.24 9.59
CA ALA A 42 18.03 -3.68 9.70
C ALA A 42 17.53 -4.09 8.31
N LEU A 43 17.27 -5.40 8.16
CA LEU A 43 16.76 -6.12 6.98
C LEU A 43 17.84 -6.67 6.02
N PRO A 44 17.75 -7.95 5.59
CA PRO A 44 18.72 -8.55 4.69
C PRO A 44 18.59 -7.98 3.26
N PRO A 45 19.73 -7.80 2.54
CA PRO A 45 19.71 -7.39 1.13
C PRO A 45 19.07 -8.47 0.25
N VAL A 46 18.23 -8.04 -0.70
CA VAL A 46 17.62 -8.89 -1.73
C VAL A 46 18.63 -9.07 -2.89
N CYS A 47 18.92 -10.31 -3.27
CA CYS A 47 19.86 -10.60 -4.37
C CYS A 47 19.32 -10.08 -5.70
N GLY A 48 20.18 -9.44 -6.50
CA GLY A 48 19.87 -8.97 -7.86
C GLY A 48 19.71 -7.45 -8.03
N GLN A 49 19.85 -6.65 -6.98
CA GLN A 49 19.93 -5.19 -7.08
C GLN A 49 21.37 -4.72 -7.35
N PRO A 50 21.58 -3.66 -8.15
CA PRO A 50 22.90 -3.07 -8.34
C PRO A 50 23.45 -2.59 -6.99
N ALA A 51 24.72 -2.92 -6.72
CA ALA A 51 25.37 -2.74 -5.43
C ALA A 51 25.10 -1.37 -4.78
N ASN A 52 24.34 -1.38 -3.69
CA ASN A 52 24.25 -0.27 -2.75
C ASN A 52 25.49 -0.35 -1.83
N PRO A 53 26.20 0.74 -1.48
CA PRO A 53 27.51 0.68 -0.81
C PRO A 53 27.47 0.21 0.66
N CYS A 54 26.31 -0.21 1.18
CA CYS A 54 26.23 -0.95 2.45
C CYS A 54 26.62 -2.42 2.25
N SER A 55 27.89 -2.64 1.91
CA SER A 55 28.53 -3.95 1.92
C SER A 55 28.70 -4.41 3.39
N CYS A 56 27.64 -4.94 4.01
CA CYS A 56 27.77 -5.74 5.22
C CYS A 56 28.45 -7.05 4.76
N GLY A 57 29.79 -7.08 4.77
CA GLY A 57 30.60 -8.15 4.19
C GLY A 57 30.47 -9.46 4.96
N CYS A 58 29.58 -10.35 4.52
CA CYS A 58 29.62 -11.74 4.94
C CYS A 58 30.69 -12.48 4.12
N ILE A 59 31.47 -13.34 4.78
CA ILE A 59 32.47 -14.18 4.12
C ILE A 59 31.77 -15.48 3.69
N ASP A 60 32.08 -15.96 2.49
CA ASP A 60 31.52 -17.21 1.98
C ASP A 60 31.76 -18.36 2.96
N GLY A 61 30.66 -19.01 3.37
CA GLY A 61 30.66 -20.08 4.35
C GLY A 61 30.27 -19.68 5.77
N ASP A 62 30.10 -18.38 6.07
CA ASP A 62 29.60 -17.95 7.38
C ASP A 62 28.14 -18.41 7.58
N LEU A 63 27.87 -18.98 8.76
CA LEU A 63 26.56 -19.45 9.17
C LEU A 63 25.84 -18.37 9.98
N PHE A 64 24.59 -18.08 9.60
CA PHE A 64 23.75 -17.08 10.24
C PHE A 64 22.48 -17.71 10.81
N ASN A 65 21.91 -17.05 11.83
CA ASN A 65 20.64 -17.42 12.44
C ASN A 65 20.58 -18.90 12.88
N GLY A 66 21.53 -19.30 13.74
CA GLY A 66 21.60 -20.66 14.29
C GLY A 66 21.94 -21.75 13.28
N GLY A 67 22.55 -21.40 12.13
CA GLY A 67 22.96 -22.36 11.09
C GLY A 67 21.88 -22.67 10.05
N THR A 68 20.80 -21.88 10.01
CA THR A 68 19.72 -22.04 9.02
C THR A 68 20.02 -21.34 7.70
N HIS A 69 21.00 -20.44 7.66
CA HIS A 69 21.40 -19.69 6.48
C HIS A 69 22.92 -19.70 6.33
N VAL A 70 23.41 -19.78 5.09
CA VAL A 70 24.83 -19.70 4.74
C VAL A 70 25.06 -18.53 3.78
N CYS A 71 26.11 -17.74 4.01
CA CYS A 71 26.52 -16.73 3.04
C CYS A 71 27.24 -17.40 1.87
N LYS A 72 26.77 -17.13 0.65
CA LYS A 72 27.31 -17.64 -0.60
C LYS A 72 27.29 -16.55 -1.67
N ASN A 73 28.45 -16.23 -2.21
CA ASN A 73 28.71 -15.10 -3.11
C ASN A 73 28.16 -13.76 -2.57
N GLY A 74 28.27 -13.53 -1.26
CA GLY A 74 27.75 -12.32 -0.60
C GLY A 74 26.22 -12.24 -0.43
N CYS A 75 25.51 -13.34 -0.68
CA CYS A 75 24.06 -13.48 -0.47
C CYS A 75 23.77 -14.52 0.62
N LEU A 76 22.74 -14.31 1.44
CA LEU A 76 22.27 -15.31 2.41
C LEU A 76 21.35 -16.32 1.71
N GLU A 77 21.76 -17.58 1.66
CA GLU A 77 20.95 -18.68 1.15
C GLU A 77 20.49 -19.59 2.31
N PRO A 78 19.24 -20.08 2.33
CA PRO A 78 18.81 -21.06 3.31
C PRO A 78 19.60 -22.36 3.13
N VAL A 79 20.04 -22.96 4.24
CA VAL A 79 20.73 -24.25 4.23
C VAL A 79 19.70 -25.32 3.89
N GLY A 80 19.66 -25.72 2.60
CA GLY A 80 18.67 -26.63 2.05
C GLY A 80 18.59 -27.95 2.79
N GLY A 81 17.49 -28.16 3.52
CA GLY A 81 17.07 -29.45 4.06
C GLY A 81 16.52 -30.32 2.94
N GLY A 82 17.38 -31.15 2.33
CA GLY A 82 16.94 -32.24 1.46
C GLY A 82 16.48 -33.45 2.28
N GLY A 83 15.30 -33.98 2.00
CA GLY A 83 14.94 -35.35 2.35
C GLY A 83 13.47 -35.59 2.71
N GLY A 84 12.74 -36.32 1.85
CA GLY A 84 11.46 -36.93 2.20
C GLY A 84 10.57 -37.32 1.03
N GLU A 85 10.99 -38.26 0.19
CA GLU A 85 10.11 -38.99 -0.74
C GLU A 85 9.14 -39.88 0.06
N GLY A 86 7.85 -39.92 -0.33
CA GLY A 86 6.94 -40.97 0.14
C GLY A 86 5.45 -40.79 -0.18
N GLY A 87 4.94 -41.64 -1.08
CA GLY A 87 3.63 -42.28 -0.90
C GLY A 87 2.44 -41.71 -1.68
N GLY A 88 2.09 -42.38 -2.78
CA GLY A 88 0.85 -42.14 -3.52
C GLY A 88 -0.40 -42.71 -2.85
N GLY A 89 -1.55 -42.11 -3.17
CA GLY A 89 -2.88 -42.60 -2.84
C GLY A 89 -3.92 -41.82 -3.64
N GLY A 90 -4.55 -42.49 -4.60
CA GLY A 90 -5.54 -41.90 -5.50
C GLY A 90 -6.90 -41.68 -4.81
N GLY A 91 -7.53 -40.56 -5.14
CA GLY A 91 -8.91 -40.25 -4.82
C GLY A 91 -9.45 -39.21 -5.80
N GLU A 92 -10.34 -39.62 -6.69
CA GLU A 92 -11.10 -38.74 -7.58
C GLU A 92 -12.23 -38.08 -6.81
N GLY A 93 -12.37 -36.74 -6.91
CA GLY A 93 -13.60 -36.06 -6.51
C GLY A 93 -13.47 -34.56 -6.20
N GLY A 94 -13.82 -33.72 -7.18
CA GLY A 94 -14.60 -32.50 -6.95
C GLY A 94 -13.86 -31.17 -6.67
N GLY A 95 -13.83 -30.32 -7.70
CA GLY A 95 -14.25 -28.92 -7.65
C GLY A 95 -13.48 -27.89 -6.80
N GLY A 96 -12.88 -26.91 -7.49
CA GLY A 96 -12.71 -25.55 -6.98
C GLY A 96 -11.34 -25.24 -6.37
N GLY A 97 -10.65 -24.25 -6.95
CA GLY A 97 -9.48 -23.63 -6.33
C GLY A 97 -8.46 -23.20 -7.37
N GLU A 98 -8.57 -21.95 -7.84
CA GLU A 98 -7.48 -21.27 -8.54
C GLU A 98 -6.31 -21.11 -7.57
N GLY A 99 -5.38 -22.05 -7.65
CA GLY A 99 -4.12 -22.04 -6.93
C GLY A 99 -3.16 -21.02 -7.54
N GLY A 100 -3.19 -19.80 -7.03
CA GLY A 100 -2.12 -18.81 -7.20
C GLY A 100 -1.08 -18.98 -6.11
N GLY A 101 -0.06 -19.81 -6.37
CA GLY A 101 1.13 -19.94 -5.51
C GLY A 101 2.03 -18.71 -5.63
N GLY A 102 1.61 -17.57 -5.08
CA GLY A 102 2.47 -16.44 -4.75
C GLY A 102 2.83 -16.54 -3.27
N GLY A 103 4.10 -16.41 -2.91
CA GLY A 103 4.58 -16.52 -1.53
C GLY A 103 3.63 -15.80 -0.58
N THR A 104 2.99 -16.56 0.32
CA THR A 104 1.97 -16.07 1.24
C THR A 104 2.54 -14.91 2.03
N ALA A 105 2.16 -13.68 1.66
CA ALA A 105 2.33 -12.55 2.55
C ALA A 105 1.66 -12.94 3.88
N ASN A 106 2.37 -12.75 4.99
CA ASN A 106 1.89 -13.08 6.33
C ASN A 106 0.83 -12.06 6.78
N CYS A 107 -0.25 -11.88 6.03
CA CYS A 107 -1.29 -10.92 6.33
C CYS A 107 -2.69 -11.48 6.10
N ASP A 108 -3.62 -11.01 6.93
CA ASP A 108 -5.01 -11.36 6.90
C ASP A 108 -5.76 -10.44 5.93
N GLN A 109 -6.54 -11.05 5.04
CA GLN A 109 -7.45 -10.32 4.16
C GLN A 109 -8.58 -9.71 4.98
N THR A 110 -8.68 -8.39 4.91
CA THR A 110 -9.63 -7.62 5.71
C THR A 110 -10.74 -7.06 4.82
N PRO A 111 -12.03 -7.31 5.12
CA PRO A 111 -13.14 -6.82 4.31
C PRO A 111 -13.29 -5.30 4.42
N ILE A 112 -14.05 -4.70 3.50
CA ILE A 112 -14.30 -3.26 3.49
C ILE A 112 -15.34 -2.92 4.57
N GLY A 113 -15.03 -1.95 5.43
CA GLY A 113 -15.95 -1.48 6.48
C GLY A 113 -16.66 -0.18 6.13
N LYS A 114 -16.02 0.67 5.32
CA LYS A 114 -16.54 2.00 4.98
C LYS A 114 -16.13 2.42 3.57
N LEU A 115 -17.08 3.00 2.84
CA LEU A 115 -16.91 3.60 1.53
C LEU A 115 -17.25 5.08 1.62
N CYS A 116 -16.36 5.97 1.15
CA CYS A 116 -16.61 7.39 1.05
C CYS A 116 -16.43 7.88 -0.39
N VAL A 117 -17.37 8.73 -0.84
CA VAL A 117 -17.28 9.52 -2.06
C VAL A 117 -16.76 10.90 -1.68
N ARG A 118 -15.66 11.30 -2.33
CA ARG A 118 -14.88 12.50 -2.03
C ARG A 118 -14.83 13.41 -3.25
N GLY A 119 -14.99 14.71 -3.02
CA GLY A 119 -14.85 15.75 -4.05
C GLY A 119 -13.52 16.49 -3.95
N GLU A 120 -13.36 17.58 -4.68
CA GLU A 120 -12.23 18.49 -4.53
C GLU A 120 -12.49 19.46 -3.38
N MET A 121 -11.53 19.66 -2.47
CA MET A 121 -11.73 20.56 -1.33
C MET A 121 -11.76 22.01 -1.81
N ASP A 122 -12.86 22.71 -1.54
CA ASP A 122 -12.95 24.16 -1.73
C ASP A 122 -12.34 24.88 -0.51
N PRO A 123 -11.22 25.61 -0.67
CA PRO A 123 -10.54 26.27 0.43
C PRO A 123 -11.36 27.39 1.09
N GLN A 124 -12.42 27.89 0.44
CA GLN A 124 -13.24 28.97 0.98
C GLN A 124 -14.37 28.45 1.87
N SER A 125 -15.05 27.39 1.44
CA SER A 125 -16.20 26.83 2.16
C SER A 125 -15.83 25.68 3.09
N ASN A 126 -14.62 25.10 2.97
CA ASN A 126 -14.22 23.87 3.64
C ASN A 126 -15.20 22.71 3.35
N GLN A 127 -15.79 22.72 2.15
CA GLN A 127 -16.64 21.67 1.61
C GLN A 127 -15.92 20.96 0.46
N GLU A 128 -16.31 19.73 0.18
CA GLU A 128 -15.82 19.00 -0.99
C GLU A 128 -16.80 19.19 -2.15
N LEU A 129 -16.32 19.70 -3.28
CA LEU A 129 -17.12 19.96 -4.46
C LEU A 129 -17.02 18.81 -5.45
N LEU A 130 -18.19 18.34 -5.91
CA LEU A 130 -18.33 17.51 -7.09
C LEU A 130 -18.76 18.42 -8.24
N THR A 131 -17.98 18.45 -9.32
CA THR A 131 -18.25 19.31 -10.48
C THR A 131 -18.50 18.47 -11.72
N ALA A 132 -19.39 18.94 -12.59
CA ALA A 132 -19.63 18.28 -13.88
C ALA A 132 -18.36 18.33 -14.74
N GLY A 133 -17.93 17.17 -15.24
CA GLY A 133 -16.66 16.97 -15.94
C GLY A 133 -15.45 16.86 -15.01
N GLY A 134 -15.63 17.03 -13.69
CA GLY A 134 -14.59 16.92 -12.68
C GLY A 134 -14.35 15.50 -12.21
N LYS A 135 -13.31 15.35 -11.37
CA LYS A 135 -12.93 14.06 -10.78
C LYS A 135 -13.80 13.71 -9.58
N VAL A 136 -14.08 12.41 -9.43
CA VAL A 136 -14.69 11.84 -8.22
C VAL A 136 -13.68 10.88 -7.60
N ARG A 137 -13.42 11.02 -6.29
CA ARG A 137 -12.49 10.16 -5.55
C ARG A 137 -13.29 9.20 -4.66
N PHE A 138 -12.91 7.94 -4.65
CA PHE A 138 -13.47 6.92 -3.78
C PHE A 138 -12.41 6.53 -2.76
N GLN A 139 -12.81 6.51 -1.49
CA GLN A 139 -11.95 6.14 -0.38
C GLN A 139 -12.57 4.97 0.37
N LEU A 140 -11.80 3.89 0.50
CA LEU A 140 -12.19 2.67 1.18
C LEU A 140 -11.41 2.55 2.50
N TYR A 141 -12.08 2.05 3.53
CA TYR A 141 -11.45 1.72 4.80
C TYR A 141 -11.68 0.25 5.15
N PRO A 142 -10.67 -0.46 5.69
CA PRO A 142 -10.85 -1.82 6.18
C PRO A 142 -11.81 -1.84 7.38
N LYS A 143 -12.50 -2.96 7.56
CA LYS A 143 -13.38 -3.21 8.70
C LYS A 143 -12.56 -3.69 9.91
N GLY A 144 -12.59 -2.94 11.00
CA GLY A 144 -11.95 -3.24 12.26
C GLY A 144 -11.26 -2.02 12.88
N CYS A 145 -10.94 -2.12 14.17
CA CYS A 145 -10.03 -1.19 14.83
C CYS A 145 -8.62 -1.80 14.84
N PHE A 146 -7.74 -1.23 14.03
CA PHE A 146 -6.34 -1.67 13.89
C PHE A 146 -5.41 -0.67 14.57
N SER A 147 -4.53 -1.15 15.43
CA SER A 147 -3.56 -0.31 16.15
C SER A 147 -2.40 0.09 15.23
N SER A 148 -2.07 1.38 15.13
CA SER A 148 -0.93 1.82 14.31
C SER A 148 0.42 1.28 14.79
N SER A 149 0.53 0.91 16.08
CA SER A 149 1.77 0.36 16.64
C SER A 149 1.91 -1.15 16.44
N CYS A 150 0.85 -1.85 16.01
CA CYS A 150 0.84 -3.32 15.87
C CYS A 150 0.22 -3.80 14.55
N THR A 151 -0.04 -2.90 13.60
CA THR A 151 -0.60 -3.27 12.30
C THR A 151 0.39 -2.91 11.21
N VAL A 152 0.74 -3.88 10.39
CA VAL A 152 1.52 -3.65 9.17
C VAL A 152 0.58 -3.80 7.97
N VAL A 153 0.47 -2.75 7.17
CA VAL A 153 -0.32 -2.75 5.92
C VAL A 153 0.57 -3.30 4.81
N HIS A 154 0.29 -4.52 4.35
CA HIS A 154 0.98 -5.13 3.20
C HIS A 154 0.34 -4.73 1.88
N GLU A 155 -0.99 -4.61 1.87
CA GLU A 155 -1.74 -4.15 0.71
C GLU A 155 -2.90 -3.24 1.12
N ALA A 156 -3.07 -2.15 0.37
CA ALA A 156 -4.25 -1.29 0.39
C ALA A 156 -4.51 -0.77 -1.03
N SER A 157 -5.29 -1.51 -1.81
CA SER A 157 -5.56 -1.22 -3.21
C SER A 157 -7.03 -0.85 -3.44
N CYS A 158 -7.29 -0.02 -4.45
CA CYS A 158 -8.62 0.44 -4.84
C CYS A 158 -8.71 0.48 -6.36
N SER A 159 -9.84 0.05 -6.90
CA SER A 159 -10.17 0.17 -8.31
C SER A 159 -11.63 0.57 -8.46
N VAL A 160 -11.93 1.30 -9.53
CA VAL A 160 -13.29 1.75 -9.84
C VAL A 160 -13.62 1.43 -11.29
N VAL A 161 -14.82 0.90 -11.50
CA VAL A 161 -15.42 0.74 -12.82
C VAL A 161 -16.55 1.76 -12.95
N ALA A 162 -16.37 2.71 -13.86
CA ALA A 162 -17.30 3.83 -14.06
C ALA A 162 -18.51 3.45 -14.92
N GLY A 163 -19.63 4.12 -14.64
CA GLY A 163 -20.91 3.96 -15.34
C GLY A 163 -21.97 4.90 -14.75
N THR A 164 -23.25 4.59 -14.96
CA THR A 164 -24.35 5.22 -14.18
C THR A 164 -24.34 4.75 -12.72
N SER A 165 -23.69 3.63 -12.45
CA SER A 165 -23.34 3.15 -11.13
C SER A 165 -21.84 2.86 -11.11
N PHE A 166 -21.16 3.29 -10.05
CA PHE A 166 -19.76 3.01 -9.82
C PHE A 166 -19.64 1.71 -9.03
N THR A 167 -18.90 0.75 -9.57
CA THR A 167 -18.48 -0.44 -8.81
C THR A 167 -17.06 -0.21 -8.34
N VAL A 168 -16.89 -0.10 -7.03
CA VAL A 168 -15.62 0.14 -6.37
C VAL A 168 -15.19 -1.17 -5.70
N ALA A 169 -13.98 -1.62 -6.00
CA ALA A 169 -13.37 -2.79 -5.38
C ALA A 169 -12.09 -2.37 -4.66
N GLY A 170 -11.75 -3.07 -3.58
CA GLY A 170 -10.48 -2.87 -2.90
C GLY A 170 -10.05 -4.09 -2.12
N THR A 171 -8.75 -4.16 -1.87
CA THR A 171 -8.10 -5.24 -1.13
C THR A 171 -7.31 -4.63 0.01
N PHE A 172 -7.46 -5.21 1.20
CA PHE A 172 -6.67 -4.86 2.38
C PHE A 172 -6.01 -6.12 2.92
N CYS A 173 -4.68 -6.15 2.95
CA CYS A 173 -3.91 -7.22 3.58
C CYS A 173 -3.16 -6.64 4.77
N LEU A 174 -3.60 -7.00 5.98
CA LEU A 174 -3.12 -6.44 7.24
C LEU A 174 -2.49 -7.53 8.09
N GLU A 175 -1.30 -7.28 8.63
CA GLU A 175 -0.64 -8.16 9.59
C GLU A 175 -0.73 -7.58 11.01
N ASP A 176 -1.21 -8.39 11.95
CA ASP A 176 -1.24 -8.05 13.39
C ASP A 176 0.04 -8.55 14.08
N THR A 177 0.93 -7.61 14.43
CA THR A 177 2.21 -7.88 15.09
C THR A 177 2.10 -7.88 16.62
N SER A 178 0.89 -7.71 17.19
CA SER A 178 0.68 -7.74 18.65
C SER A 178 1.12 -9.04 19.31
N LYS A 179 1.06 -10.15 18.57
CA LYS A 179 1.44 -11.49 19.03
C LYS A 179 2.94 -11.64 19.29
N MET A 180 3.78 -10.71 18.82
CA MET A 180 5.24 -10.72 19.05
C MET A 180 5.65 -10.16 20.42
N GLY A 181 4.69 -9.96 21.34
CA GLY A 181 4.94 -9.56 22.74
C GLY A 181 4.99 -8.06 22.99
N GLY A 182 4.62 -7.24 22.00
CA GLY A 182 4.48 -5.79 22.14
C GLY A 182 3.10 -5.38 22.66
N ALA A 183 3.04 -4.37 23.53
CA ALA A 183 1.78 -3.71 23.87
C ALA A 183 1.36 -2.76 22.73
N CYS A 184 0.09 -2.82 22.33
CA CYS A 184 -0.44 -2.01 21.24
C CYS A 184 -1.15 -0.75 21.76
N THR A 185 -0.97 0.38 21.07
CA THR A 185 -1.70 1.61 21.34
C THR A 185 -3.11 1.52 20.75
N PRO A 186 -4.19 1.68 21.52
CA PRO A 186 -5.56 1.57 21.00
C PRO A 186 -5.99 2.85 20.26
N ASP A 187 -5.45 3.09 19.07
CA ASP A 187 -5.71 4.31 18.28
C ASP A 187 -6.59 4.10 17.03
N CYS A 188 -6.87 2.85 16.67
CA CYS A 188 -7.73 2.46 15.54
C CYS A 188 -7.35 3.11 14.19
N SER A 189 -6.09 3.52 14.01
CA SER A 189 -5.61 4.24 12.82
C SER A 189 -4.63 3.43 11.96
N GLY A 190 -4.28 2.20 12.38
CA GLY A 190 -3.28 1.35 11.75
C GLY A 190 -3.68 0.67 10.45
N GLY A 191 -4.98 0.58 10.14
CA GLY A 191 -5.48 -0.11 8.94
C GLY A 191 -5.31 0.69 7.65
N GLY A 192 -5.02 1.99 7.74
CA GLY A 192 -4.91 2.88 6.58
C GLY A 192 -6.23 3.05 5.81
N PHE A 193 -6.12 3.41 4.53
CA PHE A 193 -7.22 3.50 3.57
C PHE A 193 -6.68 3.29 2.15
N ALA A 194 -7.56 2.91 1.23
CA ALA A 194 -7.24 2.84 -0.20
C ALA A 194 -8.03 3.90 -0.98
N ASN A 195 -7.42 4.48 -2.01
CA ASN A 195 -8.03 5.51 -2.84
C ASN A 195 -7.99 5.13 -4.31
N CYS A 196 -9.08 5.39 -5.02
CA CYS A 196 -9.14 5.37 -6.47
C CYS A 196 -10.01 6.52 -6.98
N GLU A 197 -9.86 6.88 -8.25
CA GLU A 197 -10.54 8.05 -8.80
C GLU A 197 -11.08 7.79 -10.20
N GLU A 198 -12.22 8.39 -10.49
CA GLU A 198 -12.72 8.56 -11.85
C GLU A 198 -12.39 9.99 -12.29
N PRO A 199 -11.57 10.20 -13.34
CA PRO A 199 -11.08 11.52 -13.71
C PRO A 199 -12.16 12.48 -14.22
N SER A 200 -13.27 11.98 -14.78
CA SER A 200 -14.33 12.84 -15.32
C SER A 200 -15.72 12.23 -15.20
N VAL A 201 -16.62 12.93 -14.51
CA VAL A 201 -18.01 12.49 -14.31
C VAL A 201 -18.99 13.54 -14.82
N ASN A 202 -19.94 13.13 -15.65
CA ASN A 202 -20.97 14.02 -16.18
C ASN A 202 -21.95 14.47 -15.07
N ALA A 203 -22.71 15.54 -15.32
CA ALA A 203 -23.79 15.89 -14.42
C ALA A 203 -24.84 14.77 -14.34
N GLY A 204 -25.32 14.45 -13.14
CA GLY A 204 -26.32 13.40 -12.93
C GLY A 204 -26.35 12.86 -11.50
N MET A 205 -27.28 11.94 -11.27
CA MET A 205 -27.37 11.15 -10.05
C MET A 205 -26.60 9.84 -10.22
N TYR A 206 -25.79 9.49 -9.23
CA TYR A 206 -24.95 8.30 -9.24
C TYR A 206 -25.07 7.52 -7.94
N THR A 207 -24.71 6.24 -8.03
CA THR A 207 -24.56 5.36 -6.87
C THR A 207 -23.21 4.65 -6.97
N ALA A 208 -22.43 4.69 -5.89
CA ALA A 208 -21.19 3.93 -5.75
C ALA A 208 -21.41 2.74 -4.81
N THR A 209 -20.89 1.57 -5.17
CA THR A 209 -21.05 0.33 -4.41
C THR A 209 -19.72 -0.36 -4.16
N ALA A 210 -19.52 -0.90 -2.95
CA ALA A 210 -18.35 -1.68 -2.56
C ALA A 210 -18.74 -2.68 -1.45
N ASP A 211 -18.57 -3.98 -1.68
CA ASP A 211 -18.81 -5.04 -0.67
C ASP A 211 -20.16 -4.89 0.09
N GLY A 212 -21.24 -4.61 -0.65
CA GLY A 212 -22.58 -4.39 -0.09
C GLY A 212 -22.84 -2.99 0.49
N LEU A 213 -21.83 -2.14 0.61
CA LEU A 213 -21.99 -0.71 0.93
C LEU A 213 -22.47 0.04 -0.31
N SER A 214 -23.30 1.07 -0.10
CA SER A 214 -23.87 1.90 -1.17
C SER A 214 -23.94 3.37 -0.75
N VAL A 215 -23.39 4.26 -1.58
CA VAL A 215 -23.46 5.72 -1.41
C VAL A 215 -24.09 6.33 -2.65
N SER A 216 -25.16 7.10 -2.48
CA SER A 216 -25.73 7.91 -3.56
C SER A 216 -25.23 9.35 -3.49
N PHE A 217 -24.94 9.95 -4.65
CA PHE A 217 -24.45 11.32 -4.75
C PHE A 217 -24.89 11.96 -6.07
N GLU A 218 -24.89 13.29 -6.12
CA GLU A 218 -25.24 14.09 -7.29
C GLU A 218 -24.00 14.81 -7.82
N VAL A 219 -23.93 15.02 -9.13
CA VAL A 219 -22.92 15.87 -9.76
C VAL A 219 -23.66 16.91 -10.62
N PRO A 220 -23.41 18.22 -10.46
CA PRO A 220 -22.57 18.84 -9.43
C PRO A 220 -23.26 18.87 -8.06
N SER A 221 -22.47 18.83 -6.98
CA SER A 221 -22.96 19.02 -5.61
C SER A 221 -21.84 19.50 -4.68
N SER A 222 -22.21 19.93 -3.47
CA SER A 222 -21.26 20.06 -2.38
C SER A 222 -21.46 18.96 -1.35
N LEU A 223 -20.36 18.46 -0.80
CA LEU A 223 -20.30 17.44 0.23
C LEU A 223 -19.67 18.05 1.48
N PRO A 224 -20.03 17.55 2.68
CA PRO A 224 -19.36 17.96 3.91
C PRO A 224 -17.87 17.57 3.87
N PRO A 225 -17.02 18.17 4.72
CA PRO A 225 -15.64 17.74 4.87
C PRO A 225 -15.57 16.25 5.24
N GLY A 226 -14.79 15.48 4.47
CA GLY A 226 -14.74 14.01 4.58
C GLY A 226 -15.65 13.28 3.60
N GLY A 227 -16.47 14.00 2.82
CA GLY A 227 -17.31 13.47 1.77
C GLY A 227 -18.62 12.82 2.26
N SER A 228 -19.26 12.08 1.37
CA SER A 228 -20.45 11.27 1.70
C SER A 228 -20.03 9.82 1.89
N CYS A 229 -20.35 9.22 3.02
CA CYS A 229 -19.89 7.87 3.36
C CYS A 229 -21.04 6.91 3.69
N ALA A 230 -20.82 5.62 3.43
CA ALA A 230 -21.65 4.51 3.89
C ALA A 230 -20.79 3.50 4.64
N GLY A 231 -21.44 2.80 5.59
CA GLY A 231 -20.79 1.82 6.45
C GLY A 231 -20.13 2.44 7.69
N ASN A 232 -19.58 1.56 8.52
CA ASN A 232 -18.76 1.90 9.67
C ASN A 232 -17.53 1.00 9.65
N GLN A 233 -16.36 1.59 9.83
CA GLN A 233 -15.11 0.86 9.93
C GLN A 233 -14.96 0.10 11.27
N PHE A 234 -15.88 0.29 12.23
CA PHE A 234 -15.89 -0.35 13.55
C PHE A 234 -17.11 -1.24 13.78
#